data_AF-A0A2K9NMI9-F1
#
_entry.id   AF-A0A2K9NMI9-F1
#
_cell.length_a   1.000
_cell.length_b   1.000
_cell.length_c   1.000
_cell.angle_alpha   90.00
_cell.angle_beta   90.00
_cell.angle_gamma   90.00
#
_symmetry.space_group_name_H-M   'P 1'
#
loop_
_entity.id
_entity.type
_entity.pdbx_description
1 polymer ?
#
loop_
_entity_poly.entity_id
_entity_poly.type
_entity_poly.pdbx_seq_one_letter_code
_entity_poly.pdbx_strand_id
1 'polypeptide(L)'
;MSSINDLKAQKYVEAESKRYESELKQMKTENERTYTSESKQKELELKKMRDDYDTRISNLKNEQERKLGEIRQKHTRGMAEEQTRLKQELENLKKVHGDQVEEIKISQQNELTEINESHQRTLDNAREKFMRENSKWKT
;
A
#
# COMPACT_ATOMS: atom_id res chain seq x y z
N MET A 1 96.24 31.55 21.54
CA MET A 1 95.56 30.24 21.68
C MET A 1 94.04 30.29 21.45
N SER A 2 93.41 31.45 21.17
CA SER A 2 91.94 31.57 20.98
C SER A 2 91.43 31.02 19.64
N SER A 3 92.13 31.27 18.53
CA SER A 3 91.60 31.01 17.17
C SER A 3 91.39 29.53 16.82
N ILE A 4 92.16 28.62 17.42
CA ILE A 4 92.03 27.16 17.19
C ILE A 4 90.79 26.60 17.91
N ASN A 5 90.39 27.21 19.04
CA ASN A 5 89.22 26.82 19.80
C ASN A 5 87.94 27.31 19.10
N ASP A 6 87.96 28.53 18.58
CA ASP A 6 86.85 29.12 17.83
C ASP A 6 86.58 28.36 16.51
N LEU A 7 87.64 27.94 15.79
CA LEU A 7 87.50 27.16 14.55
C LEU A 7 86.93 25.74 14.80
N LYS A 8 87.26 25.13 15.94
CA LYS A 8 86.68 23.84 16.37
C LYS A 8 85.21 24.00 16.75
N ALA A 9 84.86 25.06 17.48
CA ALA A 9 83.48 25.37 17.82
C ALA A 9 82.64 25.62 16.57
N GLN A 10 83.16 26.36 15.59
CA GLN A 10 82.48 26.60 14.31
C GLN A 10 82.21 25.32 13.52
N LYS A 11 83.21 24.42 13.41
CA LYS A 11 83.04 23.12 12.76
C LYS A 11 82.03 22.23 13.48
N TYR A 12 81.95 22.31 14.80
CA TYR A 12 80.97 21.56 15.58
C TYR A 12 79.55 22.07 15.32
N VAL A 13 79.34 23.40 15.38
CA VAL A 13 78.05 24.03 15.06
C VAL A 13 77.61 23.74 13.63
N GLU A 14 78.53 23.75 12.67
CA GLU A 14 78.23 23.43 11.27
C GLU A 14 77.88 21.95 11.07
N ALA A 15 78.55 21.03 11.78
CA ALA A 15 78.23 19.61 11.76
C ALA A 15 76.87 19.32 12.43
N GLU A 16 76.58 20.00 13.53
CA GLU A 16 75.31 19.88 14.26
C GLU A 16 74.14 20.45 13.43
N SER A 17 74.35 21.58 12.75
CA SER A 17 73.37 22.17 11.83
C SER A 17 73.06 21.22 10.65
N LYS A 18 74.09 20.61 10.04
CA LYS A 18 73.90 19.60 8.97
C LYS A 18 73.17 18.36 9.45
N ARG A 19 73.44 17.92 10.69
CA ARG A 19 72.69 16.83 11.33
C ARG A 19 71.22 17.19 11.49
N TYR A 20 70.95 18.38 12.02
CA TYR A 20 69.59 18.86 12.24
C TYR A 20 68.82 19.01 10.93
N GLU A 21 69.45 19.54 9.87
CA GLU A 21 68.85 19.60 8.52
C GLU A 21 68.53 18.21 7.95
N SER A 22 69.42 17.24 8.16
CA SER A 22 69.20 15.85 7.73
C SER A 22 68.03 15.21 8.47
N GLU A 23 67.95 15.40 9.79
CA GLU A 23 66.83 14.92 10.61
C GLU A 23 65.50 15.58 10.20
N LEU A 24 65.51 16.90 9.96
CA LEU A 24 64.34 17.62 9.45
C LEU A 24 63.88 17.09 8.09
N LYS A 25 64.82 16.78 7.19
CA LYS A 25 64.51 16.22 5.87
C LYS A 25 63.93 14.81 5.99
N GLN A 26 64.47 13.98 6.87
CA GLN A 26 63.91 12.66 7.17
C GLN A 26 62.50 12.77 7.72
N MET A 27 62.28 13.61 8.75
CA MET A 27 60.95 13.82 9.32
C MET A 27 59.94 14.30 8.29
N LYS A 28 60.32 15.25 7.41
CA LYS A 28 59.43 15.71 6.33
C LYS A 28 59.06 14.57 5.39
N THR A 29 60.04 13.78 4.96
CA THR A 29 59.83 12.67 4.03
C THR A 29 58.94 11.59 4.65
N GLU A 30 59.17 11.26 5.93
CA GLU A 30 58.40 10.26 6.65
C GLU A 30 56.97 10.74 6.92
N ASN A 31 56.80 12.00 7.30
CA ASN A 31 55.48 12.60 7.49
C ASN A 31 54.69 12.63 6.18
N GLU A 32 55.31 13.01 5.06
CA GLU A 32 54.68 13.05 3.75
C GLU A 32 54.29 11.65 3.24
N ARG A 33 55.13 10.64 3.50
CA ARG A 33 54.80 9.23 3.23
C ARG A 33 53.61 8.76 4.06
N THR A 34 53.63 9.01 5.36
CA THR A 34 52.55 8.61 6.27
C THR A 34 51.25 9.28 5.89
N TYR A 35 51.27 10.60 5.66
CA TYR A 35 50.11 11.36 5.22
C TYR A 35 49.53 10.82 3.90
N THR A 36 50.38 10.56 2.91
CA THR A 36 49.94 10.03 1.61
C THR A 36 49.33 8.64 1.75
N SER A 37 49.93 7.78 2.58
CA SER A 37 49.41 6.43 2.84
C SER A 37 48.06 6.48 3.54
N GLU A 38 47.94 7.29 4.59
CA GLU A 38 46.70 7.45 5.36
C GLU A 38 45.60 8.07 4.49
N SER A 39 45.92 9.10 3.70
CA SER A 39 44.99 9.73 2.76
C SER A 39 44.42 8.71 1.76
N LYS A 40 45.27 7.88 1.14
CA LYS A 40 44.83 6.81 0.23
C LYS A 40 43.96 5.77 0.93
N GLN A 41 44.32 5.40 2.16
CA GLN A 41 43.53 4.45 2.94
C GLN A 41 42.14 5.01 3.26
N LYS A 42 42.06 6.27 3.68
CA LYS A 42 40.79 6.95 3.97
C LYS A 42 39.93 7.11 2.73
N GLU A 43 40.53 7.40 1.57
CA GLU A 43 39.81 7.48 0.31
C GLU A 43 39.21 6.11 -0.10
N LEU A 44 39.96 5.01 0.10
CA LEU A 44 39.46 3.65 -0.10
C LEU A 44 38.32 3.30 0.86
N GLU A 45 38.43 3.67 2.14
CA GLU A 45 37.37 3.47 3.13
C GLU A 45 36.10 4.23 2.75
N LEU A 46 36.23 5.50 2.33
CA LEU A 46 35.10 6.31 1.86
C LEU A 46 34.46 5.72 0.60
N LYS A 47 35.26 5.22 -0.33
CA LYS A 47 34.74 4.56 -1.54
C LYS A 47 33.93 3.32 -1.19
N LYS A 48 34.46 2.43 -0.36
CA LYS A 48 33.74 1.24 0.12
C LYS A 48 32.43 1.60 0.80
N MET A 49 32.46 2.62 1.66
CA MET A 49 31.27 3.09 2.35
C MET A 49 30.19 3.58 1.37
N ARG A 50 30.58 4.31 0.32
CA ARG A 50 29.65 4.75 -0.74
C ARG A 50 29.05 3.56 -1.49
N ASP A 51 29.88 2.61 -1.90
CA ASP A 51 29.43 1.41 -2.63
C ASP A 51 28.45 0.56 -1.78
N ASP A 52 28.72 0.44 -0.48
CA ASP A 52 27.84 -0.24 0.49
C ASP A 52 26.49 0.49 0.64
N TYR A 53 26.52 1.83 0.75
CA TYR A 53 25.29 2.62 0.83
C TYR A 53 24.47 2.54 -0.45
N ASP A 54 25.09 2.61 -1.62
CA ASP A 54 24.42 2.49 -2.91
C ASP A 54 23.76 1.11 -3.05
N THR A 55 24.45 0.05 -2.65
CA THR A 55 23.91 -1.30 -2.61
C THR A 55 22.71 -1.40 -1.66
N ARG A 56 22.82 -0.80 -0.47
CA ARG A 56 21.73 -0.80 0.51
C ARG A 56 20.51 -0.02 0.02
N ILE A 57 20.73 1.13 -0.62
CA ILE A 57 19.66 1.94 -1.22
C ILE A 57 18.97 1.15 -2.34
N SER A 58 19.73 0.50 -3.21
CA SER A 58 19.19 -0.34 -4.29
C SER A 58 18.33 -1.49 -3.73
N ASN A 59 18.83 -2.20 -2.71
CA ASN A 59 18.09 -3.27 -2.07
C ASN A 59 16.79 -2.78 -1.41
N LEU A 60 16.82 -1.65 -0.73
CA LEU A 60 15.63 -1.05 -0.12
C LEU A 60 14.59 -0.63 -1.17
N LYS A 61 15.02 -0.06 -2.30
CA LYS A 61 14.13 0.29 -3.42
C LYS A 61 13.46 -0.96 -3.98
N ASN A 62 14.23 -2.01 -4.25
CA ASN A 62 13.69 -3.28 -4.77
C ASN A 62 12.70 -3.93 -3.79
N GLU A 63 13.00 -3.91 -2.50
CA GLU A 63 12.11 -4.44 -1.48
C GLU A 63 10.79 -3.65 -1.40
N GLN A 64 10.87 -2.31 -1.46
CA GLN A 64 9.71 -1.43 -1.48
C GLN A 64 8.86 -1.65 -2.73
N GLU A 65 9.46 -1.77 -3.91
CA GLU A 65 8.75 -2.05 -5.15
C GLU A 65 8.03 -3.41 -5.10
N ARG A 66 8.67 -4.44 -4.55
CA ARG A 66 8.04 -5.75 -4.36
C ARG A 66 6.83 -5.66 -3.43
N LYS A 67 6.99 -5.03 -2.25
CA LYS A 67 5.89 -4.82 -1.30
C LYS A 67 4.73 -4.03 -1.92
N LEU A 68 5.04 -2.99 -2.70
CA LEU A 68 4.06 -2.21 -3.41
C LEU A 68 3.30 -3.04 -4.46
N GLY A 69 4.02 -3.90 -5.19
CA GLY A 69 3.43 -4.86 -6.13
C GLY A 69 2.47 -5.85 -5.46
N GLU A 70 2.87 -6.42 -4.32
CA GLU A 70 2.04 -7.32 -3.52
C GLU A 70 0.76 -6.64 -3.03
N ILE A 71 0.87 -5.41 -2.50
CA ILE A 71 -0.29 -4.63 -2.04
C ILE A 71 -1.25 -4.34 -3.21
N ARG A 72 -0.72 -3.92 -4.36
CA ARG A 72 -1.53 -3.65 -5.56
C ARG A 72 -2.25 -4.90 -6.06
N GLN A 73 -1.57 -6.06 -6.08
CA GLN A 73 -2.20 -7.32 -6.45
C GLN A 73 -3.31 -7.71 -5.46
N LYS A 74 -3.04 -7.62 -4.16
CA LYS A 74 -4.03 -7.93 -3.12
C LYS A 74 -5.25 -7.03 -3.24
N HIS A 75 -5.05 -5.72 -3.43
CA HIS A 75 -6.12 -4.75 -3.63
C HIS A 75 -6.93 -5.07 -4.89
N THR A 76 -6.28 -5.39 -6.00
CA THR A 76 -6.96 -5.72 -7.26
C THR A 76 -7.82 -6.98 -7.13
N ARG A 77 -7.31 -8.02 -6.46
CA ARG A 77 -8.08 -9.24 -6.18
C ARG A 77 -9.28 -8.96 -5.27
N GLY A 78 -9.05 -8.25 -4.16
CA GLY A 78 -10.13 -7.90 -3.23
C GLY A 78 -11.23 -7.06 -3.89
N MET A 79 -10.87 -6.11 -4.76
CA MET A 79 -11.84 -5.32 -5.52
C MET A 79 -12.67 -6.18 -6.48
N ALA A 80 -12.05 -7.15 -7.17
CA ALA A 80 -12.76 -8.04 -8.08
C ALA A 80 -13.71 -9.00 -7.34
N GLU A 81 -13.27 -9.51 -6.18
CA GLU A 81 -14.09 -10.34 -5.29
C GLU A 81 -15.30 -9.56 -4.77
N GLU A 82 -15.09 -8.34 -4.26
CA GLU A 82 -16.16 -7.46 -3.77
C GLU A 82 -17.13 -7.06 -4.88
N GLN A 83 -16.64 -6.75 -6.08
CA GLN A 83 -17.49 -6.46 -7.22
C GLN A 83 -18.37 -7.66 -7.60
N THR A 84 -17.83 -8.87 -7.53
CA THR A 84 -18.58 -10.10 -7.79
C THR A 84 -19.63 -10.34 -6.70
N ARG A 85 -19.25 -10.17 -5.43
CA ARG A 85 -20.15 -10.30 -4.26
C ARG A 85 -21.32 -9.32 -4.36
N LEU A 86 -21.05 -8.04 -4.61
CA LEU A 86 -22.08 -7.02 -4.75
C LEU A 86 -23.00 -7.27 -5.95
N LYS A 87 -22.47 -7.79 -7.06
CA LYS A 87 -23.29 -8.16 -8.22
C LYS A 87 -24.26 -9.29 -7.87
N GLN A 88 -23.80 -10.32 -7.17
CA GLN A 88 -24.64 -11.43 -6.71
C GLN A 88 -25.69 -10.95 -5.70
N GLU A 89 -25.31 -10.08 -4.77
CA GLU A 89 -26.22 -9.50 -3.78
C GLU A 89 -27.33 -8.68 -4.45
N LEU A 90 -26.98 -7.87 -5.46
CA LEU A 90 -27.96 -7.13 -6.26
C LEU A 90 -28.90 -8.04 -7.05
N GLU A 91 -28.39 -9.13 -7.62
CA GLU A 91 -29.19 -10.09 -8.36
C GLU A 91 -30.18 -10.81 -7.44
N ASN A 92 -29.71 -11.25 -6.27
CA ASN A 92 -30.55 -11.86 -5.24
C ASN A 92 -31.62 -10.89 -4.74
N LEU A 93 -31.27 -9.62 -4.49
CA LEU A 93 -32.22 -8.61 -4.05
C LEU A 93 -33.31 -8.36 -5.11
N LYS A 94 -32.92 -8.29 -6.38
CA LYS A 94 -33.88 -8.15 -7.49
C LYS A 94 -34.82 -9.35 -7.58
N LYS A 95 -34.30 -10.56 -7.39
CA LYS A 95 -35.10 -11.78 -7.41
C LYS A 95 -36.11 -11.79 -6.26
N VAL A 96 -35.65 -11.56 -5.03
CA VAL A 96 -36.52 -11.50 -3.83
C VAL A 96 -37.61 -10.44 -4.00
N HIS A 97 -37.25 -9.26 -4.48
CA HIS A 97 -38.23 -8.21 -4.75
C HIS A 97 -39.24 -8.63 -5.84
N GLY A 98 -38.77 -9.29 -6.90
CA GLY A 98 -39.65 -9.84 -7.95
C GLY A 98 -40.64 -10.86 -7.41
N ASP A 99 -40.17 -11.78 -6.57
CA ASP A 99 -41.01 -12.79 -5.92
C ASP A 99 -42.06 -12.13 -5.01
N GLN A 100 -41.68 -11.11 -4.24
CA GLN A 100 -42.60 -10.34 -3.39
C GLN A 100 -43.67 -9.60 -4.20
N VAL A 101 -43.30 -9.00 -5.33
CA VAL A 101 -44.27 -8.31 -6.21
C VAL A 101 -45.27 -9.31 -6.79
N GLU A 102 -44.81 -10.49 -7.21
CA GLU A 102 -45.70 -11.52 -7.75
C GLU A 102 -46.64 -12.08 -6.66
N GLU A 103 -46.14 -12.29 -5.45
CA GLU A 103 -46.95 -12.71 -4.31
C GLU A 103 -48.06 -11.70 -4.00
N ILE A 104 -47.74 -10.41 -3.95
CA ILE A 104 -48.72 -9.33 -3.76
C ILE A 104 -49.76 -9.35 -4.87
N LYS A 105 -49.34 -9.52 -6.12
CA LYS A 105 -50.24 -9.55 -7.28
C LYS A 105 -51.20 -10.73 -7.22
N ILE A 106 -50.71 -11.92 -6.84
CA ILE A 106 -51.55 -13.11 -6.65
C ILE A 106 -52.53 -12.88 -5.51
N SER A 107 -52.08 -12.33 -4.38
CA SER A 107 -52.94 -12.01 -3.23
C SER A 107 -54.08 -11.07 -3.65
N GLN A 108 -53.76 -9.98 -4.33
CA GLN A 108 -54.76 -9.01 -4.81
C GLN A 108 -55.73 -9.63 -5.81
N GLN A 109 -55.25 -10.49 -6.72
CA GLN A 109 -56.11 -11.18 -7.68
C GLN A 109 -57.08 -12.14 -6.99
N ASN A 110 -56.63 -12.83 -5.94
CA ASN A 110 -57.47 -13.70 -5.14
C ASN A 110 -58.55 -12.89 -4.40
N GLU A 111 -58.18 -11.78 -3.77
CA GLU A 111 -59.13 -10.87 -3.11
C GLU A 111 -60.21 -10.35 -4.08
N LEU A 112 -59.82 -9.93 -5.28
CA LEU A 112 -60.77 -9.51 -6.31
C LEU A 112 -61.73 -10.63 -6.72
N THR A 113 -61.22 -11.86 -6.81
CA THR A 113 -62.02 -13.03 -7.16
C THR A 113 -63.03 -13.33 -6.06
N GLU A 114 -62.60 -13.30 -4.80
CA GLU A 114 -63.47 -13.50 -3.63
C GLU A 114 -64.57 -12.42 -3.54
N ILE A 115 -64.22 -11.15 -3.79
CA ILE A 115 -65.20 -10.05 -3.84
C ILE A 115 -66.24 -10.30 -4.92
N ASN A 116 -65.81 -10.66 -6.13
CA ASN A 116 -66.72 -10.94 -7.24
C ASN A 116 -67.66 -12.11 -6.95
N GLU A 117 -67.14 -13.20 -6.38
CA GLU A 117 -67.96 -14.34 -5.97
C GLU A 117 -68.96 -13.97 -4.87
N SER A 118 -68.53 -13.21 -3.87
CA SER A 118 -69.39 -12.72 -2.79
C SER A 118 -70.52 -11.83 -3.32
N HIS A 119 -70.20 -10.92 -4.24
CA HIS A 119 -71.19 -10.06 -4.90
C HIS A 119 -72.17 -10.90 -5.73
N GLN A 120 -71.70 -11.87 -6.50
CA GLN A 120 -72.55 -12.73 -7.30
C GLN A 120 -73.53 -13.52 -6.43
N ARG A 121 -73.05 -14.14 -5.34
CA ARG A 121 -73.91 -14.83 -4.35
C ARG A 121 -74.96 -13.89 -3.75
N THR A 122 -74.58 -12.64 -3.47
CA THR A 122 -75.50 -11.64 -2.94
C THR A 122 -76.60 -11.29 -3.95
N LEU A 123 -76.25 -11.11 -5.23
CA LEU A 123 -77.21 -10.86 -6.32
C LEU A 123 -78.14 -12.06 -6.54
N ASP A 124 -77.62 -13.28 -6.52
CA ASP A 124 -78.43 -14.48 -6.71
C ASP A 124 -79.39 -14.69 -5.53
N ASN A 125 -78.94 -14.47 -4.30
CA ASN A 125 -79.82 -14.45 -3.13
C ASN A 125 -80.92 -13.39 -3.23
N ALA A 126 -80.61 -12.18 -3.71
CA ALA A 126 -81.58 -11.12 -3.91
C ALA A 126 -82.60 -11.49 -5.01
N ARG A 127 -82.13 -12.06 -6.12
CA ARG A 127 -82.99 -12.57 -7.22
C ARG A 127 -83.92 -13.67 -6.74
N GLU A 128 -83.41 -14.65 -6.00
CA GLU A 128 -84.23 -15.72 -5.44
C GLU A 128 -85.31 -15.18 -4.52
N LYS A 129 -84.98 -14.25 -3.61
CA LYS A 129 -85.96 -13.61 -2.73
C LYS A 129 -87.03 -12.87 -3.52
N PHE A 130 -86.64 -12.09 -4.52
CA PHE A 130 -87.58 -11.39 -5.40
C PHE A 130 -88.51 -12.36 -6.15
N MET A 131 -87.96 -13.43 -6.74
CA MET A 131 -88.75 -14.43 -7.46
C MET A 131 -89.74 -15.14 -6.54
N ARG A 132 -89.31 -15.53 -5.33
CA ARG A 132 -90.20 -16.14 -4.32
C ARG A 132 -91.33 -15.20 -3.94
N GLU A 133 -91.04 -13.91 -3.74
CA GLU A 133 -92.06 -12.93 -3.39
C GLU A 133 -93.03 -12.69 -4.55
N ASN A 134 -92.53 -12.44 -5.76
CA ASN A 134 -93.33 -12.25 -6.97
C ASN A 134 -94.29 -13.42 -7.26
N SER A 135 -93.85 -14.66 -7.03
CA SER A 135 -94.70 -15.85 -7.18
C SER A 135 -95.90 -15.87 -6.22
N LYS A 136 -95.77 -15.31 -5.02
CA LYS A 136 -96.90 -15.19 -4.07
C LYS A 136 -97.97 -14.23 -4.56
N TRP A 137 -97.59 -13.19 -5.30
CA TRP A 137 -98.51 -12.15 -5.81
C TRP A 137 -99.14 -12.51 -7.17
N LYS A 138 -98.67 -13.58 -7.82
CA LYS A 138 -99.19 -14.07 -9.11
C LYS A 138 -100.14 -15.27 -8.98
N THR A 139 -100.41 -15.72 -7.76
CA THR A 139 -101.43 -16.73 -7.42
C THR A 139 -102.67 -16.02 -6.91
#